data_AF-A0A523Z9Y9-F1
#
_entry.id   AF-A0A523Z9Y9-F1
#
_cell.length_a   1.000
_cell.length_b   1.000
_cell.length_c   1.000
_cell.angle_alpha   90.00
_cell.angle_beta   90.00
_cell.angle_gamma   90.00
#
_symmetry.space_group_name_H-M   'P 1'
#
loop_
_entity.id
_entity.type
_entity.pdbx_description
1 polymer ?
#
loop_
_entity_poly.entity_id
_entity_poly.type
_entity_poly.pdbx_seq_one_letter_code
_entity_poly.pdbx_strand_id
1 'polypeptide(L)'
;MGNSLEDEMRKVVNTLLKGFEEGFTLEKLEVKDKGRLGLVRVFVDKPGGITIDDCARISKELSVQLDVADLMMGPYRLEVSSPGISKEEEV
;
A
#
# COMPACT_ATOMS: atom_id res chain seq x y z
N MET A 1 17.54 10.35 -15.39
CA MET A 1 16.77 9.12 -15.20
C MET A 1 16.54 9.00 -13.71
N GLY A 2 15.49 9.67 -13.20
CA GLY A 2 15.22 9.74 -11.77
C GLY A 2 14.64 8.42 -11.30
N ASN A 3 15.22 7.82 -10.27
CA ASN A 3 14.59 6.76 -9.51
C ASN A 3 13.32 7.36 -8.89
N SER A 4 12.18 7.20 -9.57
CA SER A 4 10.89 7.56 -8.98
C SER A 4 10.61 6.48 -7.93
N LEU A 5 10.94 6.76 -6.67
CA LEU A 5 10.62 5.95 -5.49
C LEU A 5 9.24 5.26 -5.57
N GLU A 6 8.26 5.98 -6.12
CA GLU A 6 6.92 5.47 -6.42
C GLU A 6 6.91 4.22 -7.33
N ASP A 7 7.75 4.15 -8.36
CA ASP A 7 7.85 3.00 -9.27
C ASP A 7 8.45 1.76 -8.58
N GLU A 8 9.45 1.94 -7.72
CA GLU A 8 9.99 0.85 -6.90
C GLU A 8 8.96 0.35 -5.89
N MET A 9 8.35 1.27 -5.13
CA MET A 9 7.27 0.91 -4.21
C MET A 9 6.16 0.18 -4.97
N ARG A 10 5.75 0.69 -6.14
CA ARG A 10 4.73 0.05 -6.97
C ARG A 10 5.08 -1.38 -7.33
N LYS A 11 6.33 -1.66 -7.69
CA LYS A 11 6.79 -3.03 -8.00
C LYS A 11 6.73 -3.93 -6.78
N VAL A 12 7.21 -3.45 -5.63
CA VAL A 12 7.17 -4.20 -4.37
C VAL A 12 5.74 -4.53 -3.99
N VAL A 13 4.86 -3.53 -3.98
CA VAL A 13 3.43 -3.72 -3.71
C VAL A 13 2.82 -4.69 -4.70
N ASN A 14 3.01 -4.49 -6.01
CA ASN A 14 2.43 -5.39 -7.02
C ASN A 14 2.90 -6.84 -6.86
N THR A 15 4.18 -7.03 -6.53
CA THR A 15 4.77 -8.36 -6.28
C THR A 15 4.14 -9.01 -5.06
N LEU A 16 3.99 -8.25 -3.96
CA LEU A 16 3.33 -8.72 -2.76
C LEU A 16 1.88 -9.13 -3.05
N LEU A 17 1.11 -8.28 -3.74
CA LEU A 17 -0.29 -8.54 -4.08
C LEU A 17 -0.47 -9.79 -4.95
N LYS A 18 0.44 -10.02 -5.90
CA LYS A 18 0.47 -11.26 -6.71
C LYS A 18 0.79 -12.51 -5.90
N GLY A 19 1.44 -12.36 -4.73
CA GLY A 19 1.71 -13.46 -3.82
C GLY A 19 0.47 -13.94 -3.07
N PHE A 20 -0.57 -13.11 -2.98
CA PHE A 20 -1.86 -13.53 -2.43
C PHE A 20 -2.69 -14.24 -3.50
N GLU A 21 -3.16 -15.45 -3.20
CA GLU A 21 -4.01 -16.24 -4.11
C GLU A 21 -5.41 -15.62 -4.35
N GLU A 22 -5.78 -14.64 -3.54
CA GLU A 22 -7.09 -13.96 -3.57
C GLU A 22 -7.24 -12.98 -4.75
N GLY A 23 -6.18 -12.76 -5.54
CA GLY A 23 -6.25 -11.95 -6.76
C GLY A 23 -6.24 -10.45 -6.49
N PHE A 24 -5.54 -9.99 -5.44
CA PHE A 24 -5.41 -8.57 -5.17
C PHE A 24 -4.70 -7.83 -6.31
N THR A 25 -5.16 -6.63 -6.58
CA THR A 25 -4.61 -5.74 -7.60
C THR A 25 -4.37 -4.36 -7.03
N LEU A 26 -3.28 -3.73 -7.48
CA LEU A 26 -2.97 -2.35 -7.13
C LEU A 26 -3.73 -1.44 -8.09
N GLU A 27 -4.69 -0.69 -7.56
CA GLU A 27 -5.45 0.27 -8.32
C GLU A 27 -4.72 1.62 -8.40
N LYS A 28 -4.23 2.11 -7.26
CA LYS A 28 -3.53 3.39 -7.17
C LYS A 28 -2.47 3.36 -6.06
N LEU A 29 -1.35 4.02 -6.32
CA LEU A 29 -0.30 4.27 -5.33
C LEU A 29 -0.05 5.78 -5.30
N GLU A 30 0.00 6.36 -4.11
CA GLU A 30 0.45 7.74 -3.92
C GLU A 30 1.58 7.77 -2.90
N VAL A 31 2.75 8.25 -3.32
CA VAL A 31 3.91 8.42 -2.45
C VAL A 31 4.19 9.91 -2.29
N LYS A 32 4.23 10.39 -1.05
CA LYS A 32 4.62 11.76 -0.70
C LYS A 32 5.81 11.72 0.23
N ASP A 33 6.99 12.00 -0.31
CA ASP A 33 8.25 12.09 0.43
C ASP A 33 8.63 13.54 0.80
N LYS A 34 7.97 14.55 0.20
CA LYS A 34 8.31 15.98 0.35
C LYS A 34 7.89 16.63 1.69
N GLY A 35 7.77 15.88 2.78
CA GLY A 35 7.30 16.36 4.08
C GLY A 35 8.17 15.93 5.26
N ARG A 36 7.87 16.43 6.46
CA ARG A 36 8.50 15.96 7.72
C ARG A 36 8.16 14.50 8.06
N LEU A 37 7.06 14.00 7.50
CA LEU A 37 6.58 12.64 7.62
C LEU A 37 6.22 12.17 6.21
N GLY A 38 6.79 11.05 5.79
CA GLY A 38 6.42 10.45 4.51
C GLY A 38 4.98 9.92 4.56
N LEU A 39 4.25 10.01 3.46
CA LEU A 39 2.91 9.44 3.36
C LEU A 39 2.85 8.51 2.16
N VAL A 40 2.48 7.26 2.40
CA VAL A 40 2.32 6.22 1.38
C VAL A 40 0.89 5.74 1.43
N ARG A 41 0.12 6.04 0.39
CA ARG A 41 -1.26 5.57 0.25
C ARG A 41 -1.35 4.52 -0.83
N VAL A 42 -1.90 3.38 -0.47
CA VAL A 42 -2.02 2.22 -1.33
C VAL A 42 -3.48 1.86 -1.46
N PHE A 43 -3.99 1.97 -2.69
CA PHE A 43 -5.34 1.59 -3.03
C PHE A 43 -5.31 0.22 -3.70
N VAL A 44 -5.88 -0.75 -3.01
CA VAL A 44 -5.98 -2.14 -3.46
C VAL A 44 -7.42 -2.49 -3.77
N ASP A 45 -7.60 -3.37 -4.74
CA ASP A 45 -8.89 -3.98 -5.07
C ASP A 45 -8.74 -5.49 -5.19
N LYS A 46 -9.81 -6.24 -4.91
CA LYS A 46 -9.85 -7.69 -5.08
C LYS A 46 -11.19 -8.15 -5.65
N PRO A 47 -11.20 -9.17 -6.53
CA PRO A 47 -12.44 -9.77 -7.00
C PRO A 47 -13.19 -10.39 -5.82
N GLY A 48 -14.41 -9.92 -5.56
CA GLY A 48 -15.22 -10.33 -4.39
C GLY A 48 -15.26 -9.30 -3.26
N GLY A 49 -14.53 -8.19 -3.39
CA GLY A 49 -14.52 -7.09 -2.43
C GLY A 49 -13.49 -7.27 -1.34
N ILE A 50 -12.86 -6.18 -0.90
CA ILE A 50 -11.86 -6.18 0.18
C ILE A 50 -12.55 -6.11 1.54
N THR A 51 -12.01 -6.83 2.53
CA THR A 51 -12.43 -6.73 3.93
C THR A 51 -11.43 -5.94 4.76
N ILE A 52 -11.82 -5.54 5.97
CA ILE A 52 -10.93 -4.82 6.91
C ILE A 52 -9.72 -5.69 7.30
N ASP A 53 -9.91 -7.02 7.44
CA ASP A 53 -8.82 -7.94 7.76
C ASP A 53 -7.79 -8.01 6.62
N ASP A 54 -8.26 -7.99 5.36
CA ASP A 54 -7.38 -7.93 4.20
C ASP A 54 -6.53 -6.66 4.20
N CYS A 55 -7.16 -5.50 4.45
CA CYS A 55 -6.44 -4.23 4.58
C CYS A 55 -5.38 -4.29 5.68
N ALA A 56 -5.72 -4.88 6.83
CA ALA A 56 -4.80 -5.03 7.96
C ALA A 56 -3.62 -5.96 7.62
N ARG A 57 -3.89 -7.09 6.98
CA ARG A 57 -2.88 -8.05 6.49
C ARG A 57 -1.95 -7.41 5.48
N ILE A 58 -2.50 -6.79 4.44
CA ILE A 58 -1.72 -6.10 3.41
C ILE A 58 -0.88 -5.01 4.06
N SER A 59 -1.46 -4.14 4.90
CA SER A 59 -0.72 -3.08 5.59
C SER A 59 0.50 -3.60 6.36
N LYS A 60 0.32 -4.69 7.10
CA LYS A 60 1.40 -5.31 7.88
C LYS A 60 2.51 -5.87 6.98
N GLU A 61 2.15 -6.66 5.97
CA GLU A 61 3.11 -7.26 5.04
C GLU A 61 3.83 -6.19 4.20
N LEU A 62 3.09 -5.19 3.72
CA LEU A 62 3.66 -4.08 2.97
C LEU A 62 4.67 -3.31 3.82
N SER A 63 4.36 -3.05 5.09
CA SER A 63 5.28 -2.35 5.99
C SER A 63 6.60 -3.10 6.13
N VAL A 64 6.57 -4.43 6.25
CA VAL A 64 7.79 -5.26 6.32
C VAL A 64 8.59 -5.18 5.02
N GLN A 65 7.91 -5.30 3.86
CA GLN A 65 8.57 -5.25 2.56
C GLN A 65 9.20 -3.87 2.29
N LEU A 66 8.52 -2.79 2.68
CA LEU A 66 9.04 -1.43 2.54
C LEU A 66 10.27 -1.18 3.43
N ASP A 67 10.28 -1.73 4.64
CA ASP A 67 11.41 -1.66 5.58
C ASP A 67 12.62 -2.43 5.04
N VAL A 68 12.41 -3.65 4.54
CA VAL A 68 13.46 -4.48 3.91
C VAL A 68 14.04 -3.83 2.65
N ALA A 69 13.19 -3.18 1.86
CA ALA A 69 13.61 -2.49 0.65
C ALA A 69 14.28 -1.12 0.92
N ASP A 70 14.29 -0.64 2.17
CA ASP A 70 14.86 0.63 2.61
C ASP A 70 14.44 1.82 1.72
N LEU A 71 13.18 1.80 1.25
CA LEU A 71 12.72 2.75 0.24
C LEU A 71 12.48 4.16 0.83
N MET A 72 12.26 4.27 2.15
CA MET A 72 11.98 5.54 2.82
C MET A 72 13.11 5.91 3.78
N MET A 73 13.75 7.06 3.57
CA MET A 73 14.87 7.54 4.42
C MET A 73 14.42 8.10 5.78
N GLY A 74 13.21 7.80 6.27
CA GLY A 74 12.65 8.41 7.48
C GLY A 74 11.25 7.94 7.86
N PRO A 75 10.66 8.51 8.93
CA PRO A 75 9.36 8.09 9.43
C PRO A 75 8.28 8.34 8.39
N TYR A 76 7.48 7.31 8.13
CA TYR A 76 6.40 7.36 7.16
C TYR A 76 5.11 6.80 7.74
N ARG A 77 4.00 7.21 7.14
CA ARG A 77 2.66 6.69 7.42
C ARG A 77 2.19 5.89 6.21
N LEU A 78 1.95 4.61 6.42
CA LEU A 78 1.33 3.73 5.45
C LEU A 78 -0.19 3.74 5.66
N GLU A 79 -0.94 4.03 4.61
CA GLU A 79 -2.40 3.91 4.57
C GLU A 79 -2.77 2.92 3.47
N VAL A 80 -3.39 1.81 3.84
CA VAL A 80 -3.96 0.85 2.89
C VAL A 80 -5.46 1.03 2.90
N SER A 81 -6.06 1.24 1.73
CA SER A 81 -7.50 1.40 1.57
C SER A 81 -7.95 0.71 0.30
N SER A 82 -9.24 0.44 0.20
CA SER A 82 -9.87 0.08 -1.07
C SER A 82 -10.73 1.25 -1.55
N PRO A 83 -10.87 1.45 -2.87
CA PRO A 83 -11.72 2.50 -3.43
C PRO A 83 -13.18 2.35 -2.97
N GLY A 84 -13.62 1.12 -2.69
CA GLY A 84 -15.00 0.80 -2.28
C GLY A 84 -15.32 0.97 -0.80
N ILE A 85 -14.34 0.99 0.10
CA ILE A 85 -14.56 1.04 1.57
C ILE A 85 -14.53 2.49 2.10
N SER A 86 -14.67 3.50 1.24
CA SER A 86 -14.84 4.89 1.70
C SER A 86 -16.24 5.10 2.30
N LYS A 87 -16.42 4.64 3.54
CA LYS A 87 -17.45 5.07 4.48
C LYS A 87 -17.10 4.57 5.87
N GLU A 88 -16.91 5.54 6.76
CA GLU A 88 -17.33 5.53 8.16
C GLU A 88 -18.17 4.28 8.53
N GLU A 89 -17.58 3.30 9.22
CA GLU A 89 -18.33 2.49 10.18
C GLU A 89 -18.02 3.06 11.57
N GLU A 90 -18.65 4.19 11.89
CA GLU A 90 -19.03 4.47 13.26
C GLU A 90 -20.32 3.69 13.54
N VAL A 91 -20.26 2.74 14.47
CA VAL A 91 -21.42 2.12 15.14
C VAL A 91 -21.31 2.34 16.64
#